data_AF-A0A3D1PJR5-F1
#
_entry.id   AF-A0A3D1PJR5-F1
#
_cell.length_a   1.000
_cell.length_b   1.000
_cell.length_c   1.000
_cell.angle_alpha   90.00
_cell.angle_beta   90.00
_cell.angle_gamma   90.00
#
_symmetry.space_group_name_H-M   'P 1'
#
loop_
_entity.id
_entity.type
_entity.pdbx_description
1 polymer ?
#
loop_
_entity_poly.entity_id
_entity_poly.type
_entity_poly.pdbx_seq_one_letter_code
_entity_poly.pdbx_strand_id
1 'polypeptide(L)'
;KGSNAWAIAPSRSASGNAMLLANPHLPWSDLFLWYEAQVTAPGYDAYGAALVGIPVLAIAFNDNLGWTHTVNTHDGWDIYELPLVEGGYRFDGKVRAFQTEKKTLQVKQDNGMLRSETLAIQHSIHGPVVAQKDGKALALRVVGLDRDRVLEQWWDMGRAKNLAQFEAALKRLQLPMFTVMYADRDGYIMHLFNGQVPVRSQGNFEDWESIIPGDTSKTLWTKIHPYQDLPRAVDPPSGWLQN
;
A
#
# COMPACT_ATOMS: atom_id res chain seq x y z
N LYS A 1 13.12 0.53 7.36
CA LYS A 1 12.82 -0.58 6.42
C LYS A 1 13.18 -0.06 5.04
N GLY A 2 13.88 -0.84 4.23
CA GLY A 2 14.33 -0.40 2.92
C GLY A 2 14.45 -1.58 1.98
N SER A 3 14.83 -1.30 0.75
CA SER A 3 15.12 -2.27 -0.30
C SER A 3 16.01 -1.58 -1.32
N ASN A 4 16.70 -2.35 -2.15
CA ASN A 4 17.20 -1.87 -3.44
C ASN A 4 16.44 -2.58 -4.56
N ALA A 5 16.17 -1.87 -5.66
CA ALA A 5 15.68 -2.46 -6.89
C ALA A 5 16.32 -1.80 -8.10
N TRP A 6 16.88 -2.59 -9.04
CA TRP A 6 17.43 -2.08 -10.29
C TRP A 6 16.76 -2.78 -11.48
N ALA A 7 16.51 -2.03 -12.55
CA ALA A 7 16.20 -2.59 -13.86
C ALA A 7 17.17 -2.00 -14.90
N ILE A 8 17.83 -2.86 -15.67
CA ILE A 8 18.84 -2.50 -16.67
C ILE A 8 18.31 -2.91 -18.04
N ALA A 9 18.26 -1.96 -18.97
CA ALA A 9 17.83 -2.22 -20.34
C ALA A 9 18.90 -2.99 -21.13
N PRO A 10 18.52 -3.72 -22.20
CA PRO A 10 19.45 -4.37 -23.12
C PRO A 10 20.62 -3.50 -23.58
N SER A 11 20.40 -2.21 -23.83
CA SER A 11 21.43 -1.28 -24.32
C SER A 11 22.57 -1.05 -23.32
N ARG A 12 22.39 -1.45 -22.06
CA ARG A 12 23.35 -1.34 -20.96
C ARG A 12 23.85 -2.69 -20.47
N SER A 13 23.46 -3.80 -21.09
CA SER A 13 23.90 -5.15 -20.71
C SER A 13 24.77 -5.79 -21.80
N ALA A 14 25.82 -6.49 -21.38
CA ALA A 14 26.72 -7.16 -22.32
C ALA A 14 26.05 -8.31 -23.09
N SER A 15 25.00 -8.91 -22.51
CA SER A 15 24.22 -9.98 -23.12
C SER A 15 23.14 -9.49 -24.08
N GLY A 16 22.83 -8.18 -24.08
CA GLY A 16 21.68 -7.64 -24.82
C GLY A 16 20.33 -8.02 -24.23
N ASN A 17 20.28 -8.52 -23.00
CA ASN A 17 19.03 -8.86 -22.29
C ASN A 17 18.76 -7.84 -21.17
N ALA A 18 17.50 -7.62 -20.83
CA ALA A 18 17.16 -6.85 -19.63
C ALA A 18 17.62 -7.60 -18.36
N MET A 19 17.93 -6.85 -17.30
CA MET A 19 18.31 -7.41 -16.00
C MET A 19 17.46 -6.78 -14.89
N LEU A 20 17.11 -7.58 -13.88
CA LEU A 20 16.35 -7.14 -12.71
C LEU A 20 17.05 -7.56 -11.43
N LEU A 21 17.17 -6.64 -10.47
CA LEU A 21 17.61 -6.91 -9.11
C LEU A 21 16.43 -6.77 -8.15
N ALA A 22 16.17 -7.82 -7.37
CA ALA A 22 15.26 -7.79 -6.23
C ALA A 22 16.06 -7.91 -4.92
N ASN A 23 16.03 -6.89 -4.06
CA ASN A 23 16.83 -6.89 -2.83
C ASN A 23 16.12 -6.20 -1.64
N PRO A 24 15.10 -6.82 -1.04
CA PRO A 24 14.38 -6.27 0.12
C PRO A 24 15.18 -6.39 1.43
N HIS A 25 15.15 -5.34 2.26
CA HIS A 25 15.82 -5.29 3.59
C HIS A 25 14.79 -5.08 4.71
N LEU A 26 14.21 -6.20 5.15
CA LEU A 26 13.23 -6.26 6.24
C LEU A 26 13.82 -6.99 7.46
N PRO A 27 13.18 -6.88 8.64
CA PRO A 27 13.55 -7.69 9.81
C PRO A 27 13.62 -9.18 9.47
N TRP A 28 14.53 -9.90 10.12
CA TRP A 28 14.85 -11.29 9.76
C TRP A 28 13.83 -12.33 10.26
N SER A 29 12.83 -11.94 11.05
CA SER A 29 11.89 -12.87 11.70
C SER A 29 10.43 -12.43 11.54
N ASP A 30 9.54 -13.34 11.98
CA ASP A 30 8.10 -13.10 12.15
C ASP A 30 7.42 -12.69 10.84
N LEU A 31 6.62 -11.61 10.88
CA LEU A 31 5.81 -11.13 9.76
C LEU A 31 6.63 -10.68 8.54
N PHE A 32 7.96 -10.55 8.68
CA PHE A 32 8.86 -10.12 7.61
C PHE A 32 9.73 -11.26 7.06
N LEU A 33 9.50 -12.49 7.52
CA LEU A 33 10.21 -13.65 7.02
C LEU A 33 9.81 -13.95 5.57
N TRP A 34 10.78 -13.93 4.67
CA TRP A 34 10.60 -14.32 3.27
C TRP A 34 10.72 -15.83 3.10
N TYR A 35 9.93 -16.35 2.17
CA TYR A 35 9.93 -17.74 1.72
C TYR A 35 10.06 -17.76 0.20
N GLU A 36 11.09 -18.44 -0.28
CA GLU A 36 11.35 -18.65 -1.71
C GLU A 36 10.54 -19.85 -2.22
N ALA A 37 9.90 -19.69 -3.38
CA ALA A 37 9.09 -20.74 -3.98
C ALA A 37 8.99 -20.60 -5.50
N GLN A 38 8.80 -21.73 -6.17
CA GLN A 38 8.22 -21.79 -7.51
C GLN A 38 6.76 -22.21 -7.41
N VAL A 39 5.88 -21.51 -8.13
CA VAL A 39 4.47 -21.87 -8.24
C VAL A 39 4.17 -22.16 -9.71
N THR A 40 3.79 -23.41 -9.98
CA THR A 40 3.43 -23.88 -11.33
C THR A 40 2.01 -24.44 -11.31
N ALA A 41 1.17 -23.91 -12.21
CA ALA A 41 -0.22 -24.30 -12.41
C ALA A 41 -0.62 -24.04 -13.87
N PRO A 42 -1.77 -24.56 -14.36
CA PRO A 42 -2.22 -24.25 -15.71
C PRO A 42 -2.36 -22.73 -15.93
N GLY A 43 -1.51 -22.18 -16.81
CA GLY A 43 -1.49 -20.75 -17.12
C GLY A 43 -0.75 -19.86 -16.10
N TYR A 44 0.00 -20.43 -15.16
CA TYR A 44 0.84 -19.70 -14.20
C TYR A 44 2.13 -20.48 -13.95
N ASP A 45 3.28 -19.88 -14.21
CA ASP A 45 4.58 -20.45 -13.81
C ASP A 45 5.49 -19.28 -13.44
N ALA A 46 5.84 -19.16 -12.16
CA ALA A 46 6.69 -18.08 -11.68
C ALA A 46 7.52 -18.55 -10.48
N TYR A 47 8.73 -17.99 -10.39
CA TYR A 47 9.69 -18.22 -9.34
C TYR A 47 9.94 -16.92 -8.59
N GLY A 48 10.05 -16.96 -7.27
CA GLY A 48 10.36 -15.77 -6.49
C GLY A 48 10.17 -15.99 -5.00
N ALA A 49 9.74 -14.93 -4.31
CA ALA A 49 9.54 -14.97 -2.88
C ALA A 49 8.23 -14.30 -2.43
N ALA A 50 7.70 -14.77 -1.32
CA ALA A 50 6.58 -14.20 -0.60
C ALA A 50 6.93 -14.05 0.89
N LEU A 51 6.19 -13.21 1.62
CA LEU A 51 6.22 -13.26 3.08
C LEU A 51 5.48 -14.50 3.57
N VAL A 52 5.96 -15.14 4.63
CA VAL A 52 5.28 -16.30 5.21
C VAL A 52 3.83 -15.94 5.58
N GLY A 53 2.88 -16.73 5.08
CA GLY A 53 1.44 -16.50 5.22
C GLY A 53 0.79 -15.80 4.02
N ILE A 54 1.57 -15.24 3.09
CA ILE A 54 1.05 -14.67 1.84
C ILE A 54 1.02 -15.78 0.76
N PRO A 55 -0.14 -16.08 0.15
CA PRO A 55 -0.30 -17.23 -0.76
C PRO A 55 0.12 -16.94 -2.20
N VAL A 56 0.69 -15.77 -2.48
CA VAL A 56 1.12 -15.33 -3.81
C VAL A 56 2.52 -14.74 -3.73
N LEU A 57 3.30 -14.89 -4.80
CA LEU A 57 4.65 -14.33 -4.87
C LEU A 57 4.56 -12.81 -4.93
N ALA A 58 5.18 -12.13 -3.95
CA ALA A 58 5.18 -10.67 -3.89
C ALA A 58 6.27 -10.09 -4.79
N ILE A 59 7.41 -10.76 -4.90
CA ILE A 59 8.48 -10.48 -5.88
C ILE A 59 8.73 -11.76 -6.67
N ALA A 60 8.80 -11.68 -7.99
CA ALA A 60 8.95 -12.87 -8.82
C ALA A 60 9.40 -12.54 -10.24
N PHE A 61 9.78 -13.59 -10.94
CA PHE A 61 10.01 -13.61 -12.37
C PHE A 61 9.49 -14.89 -13.00
N ASN A 62 9.30 -14.86 -14.31
CA ASN A 62 8.96 -15.99 -15.16
C ASN A 62 9.66 -15.83 -16.52
N ASP A 63 9.37 -16.72 -17.46
CA ASP A 63 9.96 -16.72 -18.81
C ASP A 63 9.65 -15.47 -19.65
N ASN A 64 8.70 -14.63 -19.23
CA ASN A 64 8.30 -13.42 -19.94
C ASN A 64 8.82 -12.17 -19.25
N LEU A 65 8.69 -12.07 -17.93
CA LEU A 65 8.92 -10.84 -17.17
C LEU A 65 9.32 -11.10 -15.72
N GLY A 66 9.81 -10.07 -15.04
CA GLY A 66 9.98 -10.06 -13.60
C GLY A 66 9.63 -8.71 -12.97
N TRP A 67 9.35 -8.73 -11.67
CA TRP A 67 9.11 -7.53 -10.87
C TRP A 67 9.66 -7.65 -9.46
N THR A 68 9.93 -6.49 -8.87
CA THR A 68 10.27 -6.38 -7.45
C THR A 68 9.68 -5.12 -6.83
N HIS A 69 9.79 -5.03 -5.50
CA HIS A 69 9.24 -3.95 -4.69
C HIS A 69 10.29 -3.32 -3.78
N THR A 70 10.19 -2.00 -3.67
CA THR A 70 10.85 -1.22 -2.62
C THR A 70 9.79 -0.44 -1.84
N VAL A 71 10.07 -0.15 -0.57
CA VAL A 71 9.23 0.75 0.23
C VAL A 71 9.34 2.16 -0.35
N ASN A 72 8.21 2.79 -0.61
CA ASN A 72 8.14 4.17 -1.05
C ASN A 72 7.60 5.08 0.06
N THR A 73 7.75 6.40 -0.11
CA THR A 73 7.23 7.43 0.80
C THR A 73 5.75 7.72 0.55
N HIS A 74 4.98 6.70 0.18
CA HIS A 74 3.55 6.85 -0.05
C HIS A 74 2.84 7.25 1.24
N ASP A 75 2.16 8.39 1.20
CA ASP A 75 1.24 8.83 2.25
C ASP A 75 -0.19 8.39 1.90
N GLY A 76 -0.65 7.35 2.62
CA GLY A 76 -1.95 6.69 2.42
C GLY A 76 -2.88 6.81 3.61
N TRP A 77 -2.55 7.62 4.61
CA TRP A 77 -3.37 7.76 5.80
C TRP A 77 -3.14 9.10 6.49
N ASP A 78 -4.18 9.60 7.14
CA ASP A 78 -4.13 10.89 7.84
C ASP A 78 -4.77 10.78 9.23
N ILE A 79 -4.22 11.55 10.18
CA ILE A 79 -4.84 11.77 11.49
C ILE A 79 -5.55 13.11 11.47
N TYR A 80 -6.83 13.11 11.82
CA TYR A 80 -7.64 14.31 11.94
C TYR A 80 -7.90 14.65 13.40
N GLU A 81 -7.61 15.90 13.81
CA GLU A 81 -7.99 16.42 15.11
C GLU A 81 -9.42 16.97 15.09
N LEU A 82 -10.29 16.39 15.89
CA LEU A 82 -11.69 16.73 16.05
C LEU A 82 -11.90 17.50 17.35
N PRO A 83 -12.39 18.75 17.31
CA PRO A 83 -12.81 19.46 18.52
C PRO A 83 -14.04 18.78 19.12
N LEU A 84 -13.90 18.24 20.34
CA LEU A 84 -15.02 17.63 21.04
C LEU A 84 -15.96 18.70 21.59
N VAL A 85 -17.24 18.38 21.55
CA VAL A 85 -18.33 19.18 22.10
C VAL A 85 -19.36 18.24 22.71
N GLU A 86 -20.26 18.78 23.53
CA GLU A 86 -21.36 17.98 24.05
C GLU A 86 -22.16 17.33 22.90
N GLY A 87 -22.34 16.00 22.97
CA GLY A 87 -23.03 15.22 21.94
C GLY A 87 -22.19 14.80 20.72
N GLY A 88 -20.92 15.20 20.60
CA GLY A 88 -20.05 14.72 19.52
C GLY A 88 -18.83 15.60 19.21
N TYR A 89 -18.66 15.96 17.93
CA TYR A 89 -17.54 16.78 17.46
C TYR A 89 -18.01 17.88 16.51
N ARG A 90 -17.21 18.95 16.41
CA ARG A 90 -17.48 20.08 15.51
C ARG A 90 -17.00 19.75 14.09
N PHE A 91 -17.84 20.00 13.08
CA PHE A 91 -17.52 19.81 11.67
C PHE A 91 -18.32 20.79 10.80
N ASP A 92 -17.64 21.61 10.00
CA ASP A 92 -18.21 22.68 9.17
C ASP A 92 -19.22 23.56 9.95
N GLY A 93 -18.82 23.96 11.16
CA GLY A 93 -19.63 24.81 12.05
C GLY A 93 -20.82 24.10 12.73
N LYS A 94 -21.07 22.82 12.47
CA LYS A 94 -22.16 22.03 13.07
C LYS A 94 -21.62 20.99 14.05
N VAL A 95 -22.46 20.56 14.98
CA VAL A 95 -22.17 19.40 15.85
C VAL A 95 -22.59 18.12 15.14
N ARG A 96 -21.69 17.14 15.05
CA ARG A 96 -21.96 15.80 14.52
C ARG A 96 -21.75 14.76 15.61
N ALA A 97 -22.70 13.84 15.74
CA ALA A 97 -22.56 12.69 16.63
C ALA A 97 -21.55 11.67 16.07
N PHE A 98 -20.86 10.96 16.97
CA PHE A 98 -20.10 9.77 16.59
C PHE A 98 -21.03 8.60 16.34
N GLN A 99 -20.71 7.75 15.37
CA GLN A 99 -21.28 6.41 15.29
C GLN A 99 -20.52 5.52 16.27
N THR A 100 -21.21 4.87 17.21
CA THR A 100 -20.57 4.03 18.21
C THR A 100 -20.94 2.57 18.01
N GLU A 101 -19.93 1.71 17.88
CA GLU A 101 -20.08 0.26 17.88
C GLU A 101 -19.46 -0.31 19.16
N LYS A 102 -20.05 -1.39 19.69
CA LYS A 102 -19.46 -2.15 20.80
C LYS A 102 -18.97 -3.50 20.27
N LYS A 103 -17.71 -3.82 20.51
CA LYS A 103 -17.11 -5.13 20.21
C LYS A 103 -16.70 -5.82 21.50
N THR A 104 -16.95 -7.13 21.60
CA THR A 104 -16.49 -7.93 22.73
C THR A 104 -15.19 -8.64 22.37
N LEU A 105 -14.15 -8.39 23.15
CA LEU A 105 -12.85 -9.04 23.07
C LEU A 105 -12.75 -10.14 24.12
N GLN A 106 -12.09 -11.25 23.78
CA GLN A 106 -11.74 -12.30 24.74
C GLN A 106 -10.26 -12.18 25.10
N VAL A 107 -9.98 -11.75 26.33
CA VAL A 107 -8.62 -11.48 26.82
C VAL A 107 -8.15 -12.63 27.67
N LYS A 108 -7.08 -13.31 27.24
CA LYS A 108 -6.45 -14.40 28.00
C LYS A 108 -5.79 -13.86 29.27
N GLN A 109 -6.12 -14.46 30.40
CA GLN A 109 -5.57 -14.15 31.72
C GLN A 109 -4.40 -15.09 32.05
N ASP A 110 -3.61 -14.75 33.08
CA ASP A 110 -2.44 -15.55 33.51
C ASP A 110 -2.79 -16.99 33.91
N ASN A 111 -4.00 -17.20 34.45
CA ASN A 111 -4.53 -18.52 34.78
C ASN A 111 -5.04 -19.32 33.56
N GLY A 112 -4.85 -18.81 32.35
CA GLY A 112 -5.26 -19.44 31.10
C GLY A 112 -6.74 -19.24 30.74
N MET A 113 -7.57 -18.67 31.61
CA MET A 113 -8.98 -18.39 31.33
C MET A 113 -9.16 -17.17 30.42
N LEU A 114 -10.29 -17.09 29.71
CA LEU A 114 -10.67 -15.94 28.91
C LEU A 114 -11.62 -15.02 29.70
N ARG A 115 -11.34 -13.72 29.69
CA ARG A 115 -12.23 -12.66 30.19
C ARG A 115 -12.84 -11.90 29.01
N SER A 116 -14.15 -11.73 29.03
CA SER A 116 -14.82 -10.86 28.06
C SER A 116 -14.66 -9.39 28.46
N GLU A 117 -14.17 -8.57 27.52
CA GLU A 117 -14.06 -7.12 27.66
C GLU A 117 -14.81 -6.43 26.53
N THR A 118 -15.55 -5.38 26.83
CA THR A 118 -16.26 -4.60 25.80
C THR A 118 -15.44 -3.38 25.42
N LEU A 119 -15.07 -3.31 24.14
CA LEU A 119 -14.44 -2.15 23.51
C LEU A 119 -15.51 -1.33 22.78
N ALA A 120 -15.66 -0.05 23.14
CA ALA A 120 -16.46 0.90 22.38
C ALA A 120 -15.60 1.56 21.30
N ILE A 121 -16.01 1.44 20.04
CA ILE A 121 -15.34 2.01 18.88
C ILE A 121 -16.21 3.16 18.35
N GLN A 122 -15.69 4.38 18.42
CA GLN A 122 -16.35 5.56 17.89
C GLN A 122 -15.83 5.86 16.49
N HIS A 123 -16.73 6.22 15.57
CA HIS A 123 -16.40 6.62 14.21
C HIS A 123 -16.91 8.04 13.96
N SER A 124 -16.02 8.88 13.44
CA SER A 124 -16.36 10.17 12.84
C SER A 124 -16.60 10.01 11.34
N ILE A 125 -16.84 11.11 10.62
CA ILE A 125 -16.87 11.09 9.15
C ILE A 125 -15.50 10.73 8.53
N HIS A 126 -14.40 10.98 9.25
CA HIS A 126 -13.05 10.71 8.77
C HIS A 126 -12.70 9.23 8.89
N GLY A 127 -13.09 8.61 10.01
CA GLY A 127 -12.81 7.21 10.35
C GLY A 127 -12.87 6.95 11.87
N PRO A 128 -12.34 5.80 12.33
CA PRO A 128 -12.33 5.45 13.75
C PRO A 128 -11.52 6.45 14.59
N VAL A 129 -12.03 6.75 15.78
CA VAL A 129 -11.34 7.56 16.78
C VAL A 129 -10.34 6.67 17.51
N VAL A 130 -9.06 7.04 17.45
CA VAL A 130 -7.93 6.27 18.01
C VAL A 130 -7.40 6.85 19.32
N ALA A 131 -7.69 8.12 19.61
CA ALA A 131 -7.33 8.75 20.87
C ALA A 131 -8.29 9.90 21.21
N GLN A 132 -8.47 10.17 22.51
CA GLN A 132 -9.17 11.37 22.99
C GLN A 132 -8.41 11.95 24.18
N LYS A 133 -8.14 13.26 24.14
CA LYS A 133 -7.43 13.97 25.20
C LYS A 133 -7.75 15.47 25.13
N ASP A 134 -7.84 16.13 26.28
CA ASP A 134 -7.91 17.61 26.40
C ASP A 134 -9.00 18.26 25.52
N GLY A 135 -10.20 17.65 25.48
CA GLY A 135 -11.33 18.15 24.68
C GLY A 135 -11.19 17.94 23.17
N LYS A 136 -10.29 17.06 22.73
CA LYS A 136 -10.04 16.72 21.33
C LYS A 136 -10.06 15.22 21.12
N ALA A 137 -10.42 14.80 19.91
CA ALA A 137 -10.33 13.41 19.46
C ALA A 137 -9.45 13.31 18.21
N LEU A 138 -8.68 12.24 18.08
CA LEU A 138 -7.90 11.92 16.89
C LEU A 138 -8.62 10.83 16.11
N ALA A 139 -9.00 11.11 14.86
CA ALA A 139 -9.61 10.14 13.96
C ALA A 139 -8.63 9.73 12.86
N LEU A 140 -8.49 8.43 12.65
CA LEU A 140 -7.62 7.87 11.62
C LEU A 140 -8.42 7.63 10.34
N ARG A 141 -7.90 8.09 9.21
CA ARG A 141 -8.45 7.78 7.88
C ARG A 141 -7.38 7.09 7.05
N VAL A 142 -7.71 5.96 6.45
CA VAL A 142 -6.76 5.13 5.67
C VAL A 142 -7.35 4.87 4.29
N VAL A 143 -6.52 4.94 3.26
CA VAL A 143 -6.89 4.53 1.90
C VAL A 143 -7.08 3.01 1.81
N GLY A 144 -7.81 2.57 0.79
CA GLY A 144 -7.83 1.15 0.42
C GLY A 144 -8.65 0.22 1.30
N LEU A 145 -9.44 0.74 2.24
CA LEU A 145 -10.39 -0.06 3.01
C LEU A 145 -11.49 -0.70 2.12
N ASP A 146 -11.67 -0.18 0.91
CA ASP A 146 -12.55 -0.68 -0.14
C ASP A 146 -11.83 -1.60 -1.16
N ARG A 147 -10.56 -1.96 -0.92
CA ARG A 147 -9.72 -2.75 -1.84
C ARG A 147 -9.39 -4.11 -1.25
N ASP A 148 -10.11 -5.13 -1.69
CA ASP A 148 -10.04 -6.50 -1.18
C ASP A 148 -9.24 -7.46 -2.08
N ARG A 149 -8.70 -6.98 -3.20
CA ARG A 149 -8.09 -7.81 -4.26
C ARG A 149 -6.58 -7.63 -4.41
N VAL A 150 -5.88 -7.29 -3.33
CA VAL A 150 -4.41 -7.16 -3.31
C VAL A 150 -3.73 -8.43 -3.82
N LEU A 151 -4.14 -9.58 -3.30
CA LEU A 151 -3.57 -10.88 -3.66
C LEU A 151 -3.88 -11.26 -5.12
N GLU A 152 -5.08 -10.95 -5.60
CA GLU A 152 -5.45 -11.16 -7.00
C GLU A 152 -4.64 -10.27 -7.95
N GLN A 153 -4.31 -9.04 -7.55
CA GLN A 153 -3.45 -8.18 -8.35
C GLN A 153 -2.03 -8.75 -8.51
N TRP A 154 -1.40 -9.22 -7.43
CA TRP A 154 -0.09 -9.89 -7.52
C TRP A 154 -0.15 -11.18 -8.36
N TRP A 155 -1.21 -11.97 -8.19
CA TRP A 155 -1.44 -13.15 -9.02
C TRP A 155 -1.51 -12.78 -10.51
N ASP A 156 -2.23 -11.71 -10.85
CA ASP A 156 -2.40 -11.28 -12.25
C ASP A 156 -1.14 -10.63 -12.84
N MET A 157 -0.33 -9.98 -12.01
CA MET A 157 1.02 -9.55 -12.40
C MET A 157 1.88 -10.75 -12.81
N GLY A 158 1.84 -11.86 -12.06
CA GLY A 158 2.55 -13.10 -12.39
C GLY A 158 2.03 -13.83 -13.63
N ARG A 159 0.78 -13.59 -14.04
CA ARG A 159 0.17 -14.14 -15.28
C ARG A 159 0.44 -13.30 -16.53
N ALA A 160 0.92 -12.07 -16.37
CA ALA A 160 1.18 -11.20 -17.50
C ALA A 160 2.29 -11.77 -18.40
N LYS A 161 2.14 -11.54 -19.71
CA LYS A 161 3.09 -12.02 -20.74
C LYS A 161 3.89 -10.91 -21.40
N ASN A 162 3.60 -9.66 -21.06
CA ASN A 162 4.25 -8.45 -21.57
C ASN A 162 3.89 -7.26 -20.68
N LEU A 163 4.59 -6.14 -20.89
CA LEU A 163 4.37 -4.90 -20.13
C LEU A 163 2.91 -4.43 -20.15
N ALA A 164 2.23 -4.48 -21.30
CA ALA A 164 0.85 -4.01 -21.40
C ALA A 164 -0.12 -4.79 -20.50
N GLN A 165 0.03 -6.11 -20.42
CA GLN A 165 -0.76 -6.95 -19.52
C GLN A 165 -0.39 -6.72 -18.04
N PHE A 166 0.90 -6.51 -17.76
CA PHE A 166 1.38 -6.22 -16.42
C PHE A 166 0.83 -4.87 -15.91
N GLU A 167 0.87 -3.83 -16.76
CA GLU A 167 0.24 -2.54 -16.48
C GLU A 167 -1.28 -2.65 -16.30
N ALA A 168 -1.96 -3.51 -17.07
CA ALA A 168 -3.39 -3.73 -16.89
C ALA A 168 -3.74 -4.30 -15.51
N ALA A 169 -2.87 -5.14 -14.94
CA ALA A 169 -2.99 -5.57 -13.55
C ALA A 169 -2.72 -4.39 -12.59
N LEU A 170 -1.65 -3.62 -12.80
CA LEU A 170 -1.28 -2.48 -11.94
C LEU A 170 -2.34 -1.37 -11.89
N LYS A 171 -3.01 -1.08 -13.01
CA LYS A 171 -4.07 -0.06 -13.13
C LYS A 171 -5.25 -0.26 -12.18
N ARG A 172 -5.42 -1.47 -11.62
CA ARG A 172 -6.46 -1.78 -10.64
C ARG A 172 -6.22 -1.13 -9.27
N LEU A 173 -4.99 -0.69 -8.99
CA LEU A 173 -4.57 -0.05 -7.74
C LEU A 173 -5.10 -0.77 -6.48
N GLN A 174 -4.94 -2.09 -6.42
CA GLN A 174 -5.28 -2.86 -5.22
C GLN A 174 -4.13 -2.79 -4.22
N LEU A 175 -2.88 -2.91 -4.68
CA LEU A 175 -1.66 -2.70 -3.92
C LEU A 175 -1.67 -1.29 -3.33
N PRO A 176 -1.78 -1.14 -2.00
CA PRO A 176 -1.92 0.17 -1.38
C PRO A 176 -0.64 1.00 -1.49
N MET A 177 0.51 0.34 -1.66
CA MET A 177 1.82 0.97 -1.71
C MET A 177 2.85 0.13 -2.50
N PHE A 178 4.11 0.55 -2.35
CA PHE A 178 5.36 0.10 -2.95
C PHE A 178 5.68 0.73 -4.30
N THR A 179 6.95 1.07 -4.48
CA THR A 179 7.48 1.22 -5.83
C THR A 179 7.49 -0.16 -6.49
N VAL A 180 7.15 -0.22 -7.77
CA VAL A 180 7.24 -1.44 -8.60
C VAL A 180 8.35 -1.22 -9.61
N MET A 181 9.35 -2.10 -9.58
CA MET A 181 10.40 -2.19 -10.59
C MET A 181 10.11 -3.40 -11.48
N TYR A 182 10.25 -3.25 -12.78
CA TYR A 182 9.89 -4.24 -13.80
C TYR A 182 10.98 -4.36 -14.86
N ALA A 183 11.18 -5.58 -15.35
CA ALA A 183 11.93 -5.84 -16.57
C ALA A 183 11.33 -7.04 -17.30
N ASP A 184 11.43 -7.09 -18.63
CA ASP A 184 10.96 -8.23 -19.41
C ASP A 184 11.93 -8.70 -20.50
N ARG A 185 11.63 -9.86 -21.08
CA ARG A 185 12.45 -10.48 -22.12
C ARG A 185 12.47 -9.69 -23.44
N ASP A 186 11.47 -8.83 -23.66
CA ASP A 186 11.35 -8.01 -24.87
C ASP A 186 12.20 -6.73 -24.74
N GLY A 187 12.81 -6.52 -23.56
CA GLY A 187 13.77 -5.45 -23.30
C GLY A 187 13.19 -4.24 -22.57
N TYR A 188 11.90 -4.26 -22.22
CA TYR A 188 11.26 -3.16 -21.52
C TYR A 188 11.70 -3.12 -20.06
N ILE A 189 11.92 -1.91 -19.55
CA ILE A 189 12.11 -1.66 -18.12
C ILE A 189 11.14 -0.57 -17.63
N MET A 190 10.61 -0.75 -16.43
CA MET A 190 9.69 0.23 -15.83
C MET A 190 9.94 0.43 -14.34
N HIS A 191 9.87 1.69 -13.91
CA HIS A 191 9.78 2.11 -12.53
C HIS A 191 8.43 2.80 -12.36
N LEU A 192 7.65 2.36 -11.38
CA LEU A 192 6.39 2.97 -11.01
C LEU A 192 6.39 3.27 -9.51
N PHE A 193 6.17 4.53 -9.14
CA PHE A 193 5.80 4.88 -7.78
C PHE A 193 4.32 4.49 -7.58
N ASN A 194 4.04 3.24 -7.20
CA ASN A 194 2.69 2.74 -7.02
C ASN A 194 2.16 3.05 -5.61
N GLY A 195 0.87 3.34 -5.53
CA GLY A 195 0.17 3.48 -4.26
C GLY A 195 -1.21 4.10 -4.44
N GLN A 196 -2.03 3.99 -3.42
CA GLN A 196 -3.36 4.59 -3.39
C GLN A 196 -3.27 6.00 -2.81
N VAL A 197 -2.79 6.97 -3.59
CA VAL A 197 -2.52 8.34 -3.10
C VAL A 197 -3.82 9.16 -3.02
N PRO A 198 -4.22 9.71 -1.85
CA PRO A 198 -5.38 10.60 -1.76
C PRO A 198 -5.26 11.84 -2.67
N VAL A 199 -6.35 12.21 -3.35
CA VAL A 199 -6.43 13.49 -4.07
C VAL A 199 -6.71 14.59 -3.06
N ARG A 200 -5.75 15.50 -2.90
CA ARG A 200 -5.77 16.62 -1.98
C ARG A 200 -5.71 17.92 -2.77
N SER A 201 -6.64 18.84 -2.52
CA SER A 201 -6.78 20.08 -3.30
C SER A 201 -5.86 21.22 -2.84
N GLN A 202 -5.19 21.05 -1.70
CA GLN A 202 -4.34 22.05 -1.07
C GLN A 202 -3.29 21.37 -0.20
N GLY A 203 -2.28 22.13 0.22
CA GLY A 203 -1.17 21.65 1.04
C GLY A 203 -0.11 20.90 0.24
N ASN A 204 1.06 20.77 0.84
CA ASN A 204 2.18 19.96 0.36
C ASN A 204 2.33 18.68 1.19
N PHE A 205 3.32 17.85 0.88
CA PHE A 205 3.55 16.60 1.58
C PHE A 205 3.70 16.75 3.11
N GLU A 206 4.46 17.76 3.57
CA GLU A 206 4.70 18.01 5.00
C GLU A 206 3.42 18.43 5.73
N ASP A 207 2.53 19.17 5.07
CA ASP A 207 1.23 19.55 5.64
C ASP A 207 0.39 18.29 5.95
N TRP A 208 0.44 17.28 5.08
CA TRP A 208 -0.34 16.04 5.21
C TRP A 208 0.32 14.99 6.11
N GLU A 209 1.62 15.08 6.38
CA GLU A 209 2.27 14.27 7.43
C GLU A 209 1.95 14.74 8.86
N SER A 210 1.29 15.89 9.00
CA SER A 210 0.93 16.48 10.30
C SER A 210 -0.44 16.01 10.82
N ILE A 211 -0.85 16.52 11.99
CA ILE A 211 -2.23 16.33 12.47
C ILE A 211 -3.14 17.31 11.73
N ILE A 212 -4.06 16.77 10.94
CA ILE A 212 -4.91 17.51 10.02
C ILE A 212 -6.12 18.12 10.73
N PRO A 213 -6.53 19.35 10.41
CA PRO A 213 -7.79 19.90 10.89
C PRO A 213 -8.98 19.01 10.52
N GLY A 214 -9.63 18.46 11.53
CA GLY A 214 -10.76 17.54 11.39
C GLY A 214 -12.13 18.21 11.51
N ASP A 215 -12.18 19.53 11.66
CA ASP A 215 -13.39 20.31 11.84
C ASP A 215 -13.93 20.92 10.53
N THR A 216 -13.32 20.61 9.38
CA THR A 216 -13.75 21.11 8.07
C THR A 216 -13.76 20.05 6.99
N SER A 217 -14.67 20.16 6.02
CA SER A 217 -14.68 19.33 4.82
C SER A 217 -13.56 19.65 3.82
N LYS A 218 -12.87 20.79 3.94
CA LYS A 218 -11.78 21.19 3.03
C LYS A 218 -10.60 20.23 3.05
N THR A 219 -10.38 19.56 4.17
CA THR A 219 -9.30 18.58 4.37
C THR A 219 -9.77 17.14 4.17
N LEU A 220 -11.07 16.90 4.05
CA LEU A 220 -11.63 15.56 3.91
C LEU A 220 -11.53 15.06 2.45
N TRP A 221 -10.48 14.31 2.16
CA TRP A 221 -10.33 13.66 0.86
C TRP A 221 -11.28 12.45 0.71
N THR A 222 -11.74 12.23 -0.52
CA THR A 222 -12.72 11.18 -0.87
C THR A 222 -12.35 10.40 -2.13
N LYS A 223 -11.25 10.78 -2.80
CA LYS A 223 -10.77 10.17 -4.04
C LYS A 223 -9.30 9.84 -3.90
N ILE A 224 -8.85 8.90 -4.71
CA ILE A 224 -7.43 8.58 -4.89
C ILE A 224 -7.01 8.90 -6.34
N HIS A 225 -5.74 9.21 -6.53
CA HIS A 225 -5.16 9.39 -7.84
C HIS A 225 -5.27 8.08 -8.65
N PRO A 226 -5.74 8.14 -9.90
CA PRO A 226 -5.70 7.00 -10.80
C PRO A 226 -4.25 6.71 -11.23
N TYR A 227 -4.05 5.52 -11.80
CA TYR A 227 -2.72 5.03 -12.21
C TYR A 227 -1.94 6.02 -13.09
N GLN A 228 -2.61 6.72 -14.01
CA GLN A 228 -1.97 7.67 -14.92
C GLN A 228 -1.38 8.93 -14.24
N ASP A 229 -1.81 9.22 -13.02
CA ASP A 229 -1.30 10.38 -12.26
C ASP A 229 -0.02 10.03 -11.49
N LEU A 230 0.33 8.74 -11.38
CA LEU A 230 1.44 8.27 -10.56
C LEU A 230 2.79 8.45 -11.28
N PRO A 231 3.85 8.87 -10.58
CA PRO A 231 5.18 8.98 -11.15
C PRO A 231 5.67 7.66 -11.74
N ARG A 232 6.04 7.69 -13.03
CA ARG A 232 6.43 6.49 -13.77
C ARG A 232 7.47 6.82 -14.83
N ALA A 233 8.43 5.92 -14.99
CA ALA A 233 9.39 5.93 -16.09
C ALA A 233 9.37 4.57 -16.78
N VAL A 234 9.29 4.58 -18.11
CA VAL A 234 9.39 3.39 -18.98
C VAL A 234 10.48 3.69 -19.99
N ASP A 235 11.43 2.76 -20.14
CA ASP A 235 12.57 2.85 -21.07
C ASP A 235 13.24 4.23 -21.13
N PRO A 236 13.75 4.74 -19.99
CA PRO A 236 14.42 6.03 -19.99
C PRO A 236 15.67 6.00 -20.90
N PRO A 237 16.07 7.13 -21.52
CA PRO A 237 17.29 7.20 -22.33
C PRO A 237 18.58 6.80 -21.59
N SER A 238 18.57 6.84 -20.24
CA SER A 238 19.68 6.36 -19.42
C SER A 238 19.94 4.86 -19.62
N GLY A 239 18.91 4.07 -19.97
CA GLY A 239 18.96 2.61 -20.11
C GLY A 239 18.99 1.86 -18.78
N TRP A 240 18.68 2.52 -17.67
CA TRP A 240 18.59 1.90 -16.35
C TRP A 240 17.67 2.70 -15.42
N LEU A 241 17.12 2.00 -14.43
CA LEU A 241 16.23 2.51 -13.39
C LEU A 241 16.67 1.96 -12.04
N GLN A 242 16.48 2.73 -10.97
CA GLN A 242 16.74 2.30 -9.61
C GLN A 242 15.75 2.93 -8.61
N ASN A 243 15.56 2.25 -7.47
CA ASN A 243 15.01 2.84 -6.26
C ASN A 243 15.65 2.21 -5.01
#